data_AF-A0A435F1U4-F1
#
_entry.id   AF-A0A435F1U4-F1
#
_cell.length_a   1.000
_cell.length_b   1.000
_cell.length_c   1.000
_cell.angle_alpha   90.00
_cell.angle_beta   90.00
_cell.angle_gamma   90.00
#
_symmetry.space_group_name_H-M   'P 1'
#
loop_
_entity.id
_entity.type
_entity.pdbx_description
1 polymer ?
#
loop_
_entity_poly.entity_id
_entity_poly.type
_entity_poly.pdbx_seq_one_letter_code
_entity_poly.pdbx_strand_id
1 'polypeptide(L)'
;MTVHVKIVVGLAFALTLAGCAGPTHDLLNRKPVSAPASDIAARHEIFVATTRQQATKDPRQVFDGDRSLTTGYARVHVTVPKIHQVGAIERAKGSADSNPAKQFTATEVVHYA
;
A
#
# COMPACT_ATOMS: atom_id res chain seq x y z
N MET A 1 -12.96 29.32 33.65
CA MET A 1 -13.74 28.13 33.25
C MET A 1 -14.13 28.13 31.77
N THR A 2 -14.71 29.21 31.24
CA THR A 2 -15.15 29.33 29.83
C THR A 2 -14.05 29.18 28.77
N VAL A 3 -12.83 29.67 29.03
CA VAL A 3 -11.70 29.53 28.07
C VAL A 3 -11.23 28.09 27.94
N HIS A 4 -11.20 27.34 29.04
CA HIS A 4 -10.73 25.94 29.04
C HIS A 4 -11.73 25.02 28.35
N VAL A 5 -13.03 25.25 28.53
CA VAL A 5 -14.10 24.53 27.82
C VAL A 5 -14.02 24.78 26.32
N LYS A 6 -13.78 26.02 25.87
CA LYS A 6 -13.62 26.33 24.44
C LYS A 6 -12.41 25.63 23.81
N ILE A 7 -11.29 25.56 24.52
CA ILE A 7 -10.08 24.86 24.05
C ILE A 7 -10.32 23.35 23.95
N VAL A 8 -10.96 22.74 24.95
CA VAL A 8 -11.25 21.29 24.94
C VAL A 8 -12.20 20.93 23.80
N VAL A 9 -13.27 21.72 23.59
CA VAL A 9 -14.22 21.50 22.48
C VAL A 9 -13.53 21.68 21.13
N GLY A 10 -12.69 22.72 20.98
CA GLY A 10 -11.93 22.94 19.75
C GLY A 10 -10.97 21.80 19.44
N LEU A 11 -10.26 21.29 20.44
CA LEU A 11 -9.33 20.17 20.27
C LEU A 11 -10.07 18.86 19.95
N ALA A 12 -11.19 18.60 20.62
CA ALA A 12 -12.03 17.42 20.34
C ALA A 12 -12.56 17.44 18.89
N PHE A 13 -12.99 18.61 18.40
CA PHE A 13 -13.45 18.77 17.02
C PHE A 13 -12.31 18.60 16.00
N ALA A 14 -11.10 19.07 16.30
CA ALA A 14 -9.95 18.84 15.42
C ALA A 14 -9.57 17.35 15.33
N LEU A 15 -9.68 16.62 16.45
CA LEU A 15 -9.39 15.18 16.51
C LEU A 15 -10.41 14.33 15.73
N THR A 16 -11.69 14.70 15.73
CA THR A 16 -12.71 13.98 14.94
C THR A 16 -12.53 14.16 13.44
N LEU A 17 -12.01 15.31 12.99
CA LEU A 17 -11.73 15.58 11.57
C LEU A 17 -10.50 14.81 11.05
N ALA A 18 -9.51 14.53 11.90
CA ALA A 18 -8.30 13.81 11.49
C ALA A 18 -8.55 12.33 11.14
N GLY A 19 -9.67 11.74 11.58
CA GLY A 19 -10.03 10.35 11.28
C GLY A 19 -10.39 10.08 9.82
N CYS A 20 -10.65 11.13 9.02
CA CYS A 20 -10.99 10.98 7.60
C CYS A 20 -9.79 10.63 6.71
N ALA A 21 -8.56 10.86 7.17
CA ALA A 21 -7.35 10.54 6.41
C ALA A 21 -6.80 9.16 6.82
N GLY A 22 -6.97 8.17 5.95
CA GLY A 22 -6.36 6.84 6.13
C GLY A 22 -4.84 6.86 5.92
N PRO A 23 -4.09 5.89 6.47
CA PRO A 23 -2.66 5.79 6.25
C PRO A 23 -2.35 5.56 4.75
N THR A 24 -1.32 6.22 4.24
CA THR A 24 -0.82 6.00 2.88
C THR A 24 -0.21 4.60 2.76
N HIS A 25 -0.53 3.88 1.69
CA HIS A 25 0.01 2.55 1.43
C HIS A 25 0.93 2.58 0.21
N ASP A 26 2.19 2.22 0.41
CA ASP A 26 3.13 1.97 -0.67
C ASP A 26 3.05 0.48 -1.07
N LEU A 27 2.79 0.20 -2.34
CA LEU A 27 2.81 -1.16 -2.87
C LEU A 27 4.21 -1.52 -3.39
N LEU A 28 4.88 -0.56 -4.04
CA LEU A 28 6.22 -0.73 -4.57
C LEU A 28 7.29 -0.22 -3.61
N ASN A 29 8.41 -0.93 -3.59
CA ASN A 29 9.58 -0.51 -2.84
C ASN A 29 10.11 0.84 -3.36
N ARG A 30 10.71 1.61 -2.45
CA ARG A 30 11.48 2.80 -2.80
C ARG A 30 12.77 2.42 -3.51
N LYS A 31 13.41 1.31 -3.10
CA LYS A 31 14.62 0.78 -3.72
C LYS A 31 14.39 -0.67 -4.17
N PRO A 32 14.83 -1.04 -5.38
CA PRO A 32 14.78 -2.44 -5.80
C PRO A 32 15.54 -3.32 -4.80
N VAL A 33 14.87 -4.33 -4.26
CA VAL A 33 15.47 -5.37 -3.41
C VAL A 33 15.42 -6.66 -4.21
N SER A 34 16.60 -7.14 -4.61
CA SER A 34 16.71 -8.40 -5.35
C SER A 34 16.83 -9.58 -4.38
N ALA A 35 16.26 -10.71 -4.77
CA ALA A 35 16.43 -11.99 -4.10
C ALA A 35 16.83 -13.04 -5.14
N PRO A 36 17.66 -14.03 -4.76
CA PRO A 36 17.92 -15.20 -5.59
C PRO A 36 16.62 -15.89 -6.01
N ALA A 37 16.58 -16.40 -7.24
CA ALA A 37 15.42 -17.17 -7.71
C ALA A 37 15.14 -18.41 -6.85
N SER A 38 16.18 -18.98 -6.21
CA SER A 38 16.08 -20.10 -5.26
C SER A 38 15.26 -19.78 -4.02
N ASP A 39 15.05 -18.50 -3.71
CA ASP A 39 14.36 -18.02 -2.52
C ASP A 39 12.90 -17.61 -2.82
N ILE A 40 12.47 -17.74 -4.07
CA ILE A 40 11.10 -17.43 -4.51
C ILE A 40 10.37 -18.74 -4.78
N ALA A 41 9.31 -19.00 -4.02
CA ALA A 41 8.46 -20.18 -4.23
C ALA A 41 7.55 -20.03 -5.44
N ALA A 42 6.97 -18.84 -5.63
CA ALA A 42 6.04 -18.58 -6.71
C ALA A 42 6.04 -17.11 -7.14
N ARG A 43 5.53 -16.88 -8.35
CA ARG A 43 5.20 -15.55 -8.89
C ARG A 43 3.75 -15.58 -9.32
N HIS A 44 3.01 -14.54 -8.94
CA HIS A 44 1.61 -14.38 -9.32
C HIS A 44 1.40 -13.07 -10.04
N GLU A 45 0.56 -13.12 -11.06
CA GLU A 45 0.04 -11.95 -11.73
C GLU A 45 -1.35 -11.66 -11.16
N ILE A 46 -1.51 -10.47 -10.60
CA ILE A 46 -2.77 -10.01 -10.02
C ILE A 46 -3.33 -8.93 -10.94
N PHE A 47 -4.49 -9.22 -11.53
CA PHE A 47 -5.25 -8.24 -12.31
C PHE A 47 -6.14 -7.45 -11.37
N VAL A 48 -6.01 -6.12 -11.42
CA VAL A 48 -6.71 -5.16 -10.56
C VAL A 48 -7.71 -4.41 -11.41
N ALA A 49 -8.95 -4.34 -10.94
CA ALA A 49 -9.98 -3.43 -11.42
C ALA A 49 -10.48 -2.62 -10.21
N THR A 50 -10.36 -1.29 -10.25
CA THR A 50 -10.61 -0.44 -9.09
C THR A 50 -11.18 0.92 -9.46
N THR A 51 -11.94 1.52 -8.56
CA THR A 51 -12.37 2.93 -8.66
C THR A 51 -11.44 3.88 -7.93
N ARG A 52 -10.31 3.39 -7.38
CA ARG A 52 -9.29 4.28 -6.83
C ARG A 52 -8.58 5.03 -7.95
N GLN A 53 -8.26 6.29 -7.71
CA GLN A 53 -7.54 7.11 -8.66
C GLN A 53 -6.09 6.64 -8.79
N GLN A 54 -5.55 6.65 -10.02
CA GLN A 54 -4.15 6.31 -10.25
C GLN A 54 -3.25 7.33 -9.55
N ALA A 55 -2.29 6.83 -8.78
CA ALA A 55 -1.39 7.68 -8.02
C ALA A 55 -0.45 8.45 -8.94
N THR A 56 -0.58 9.78 -8.95
CA THR A 56 0.31 10.68 -9.73
C THR A 56 1.39 11.34 -8.88
N LYS A 57 1.15 11.50 -7.57
CA LYS A 57 2.08 12.14 -6.63
C LYS A 57 3.18 11.19 -6.15
N ASP A 58 2.80 9.98 -5.76
CA ASP A 58 3.73 8.91 -5.41
C ASP A 58 3.37 7.64 -6.21
N PRO A 59 4.05 7.40 -7.35
CA PRO A 59 3.77 6.25 -8.20
C PRO A 59 3.89 4.89 -7.49
N ARG A 60 4.61 4.82 -6.36
CA ARG A 60 4.77 3.57 -5.60
C ARG A 60 3.47 3.09 -4.95
N GLN A 61 2.51 3.99 -4.77
CA GLN A 61 1.18 3.64 -4.27
C GLN A 61 0.33 2.92 -5.33
N VAL A 62 0.66 3.11 -6.61
CA VAL A 62 -0.08 2.61 -7.79
C VAL A 62 -1.46 3.26 -7.92
N PHE A 63 -2.29 3.15 -6.89
CA PHE A 63 -3.55 3.85 -6.73
C PHE A 63 -3.56 4.59 -5.39
N ASP A 64 -4.04 5.83 -5.39
CA ASP A 64 -4.06 6.66 -4.20
C ASP A 64 -5.36 6.51 -3.38
N GLY A 65 -5.56 7.43 -2.43
CA GLY A 65 -6.71 7.45 -1.55
C GLY A 65 -8.02 7.87 -2.22
N ASP A 66 -7.93 8.62 -3.32
CA ASP A 66 -9.06 9.28 -3.95
C ASP A 66 -9.83 8.33 -4.88
N ARG A 67 -11.02 8.75 -5.30
CA ARG A 67 -11.88 7.98 -6.21
C ARG A 67 -11.88 8.60 -7.60
N SER A 68 -11.70 7.77 -8.60
CA SER A 68 -11.88 8.13 -10.00
C SER A 68 -13.34 8.00 -10.43
N LEU A 69 -13.76 8.81 -11.40
CA LEU A 69 -15.05 8.69 -12.08
C LEU A 69 -15.08 7.49 -13.05
N THR A 70 -13.91 6.94 -13.39
CA THR A 70 -13.75 5.78 -14.27
C THR A 70 -13.09 4.62 -13.51
N THR A 71 -13.36 3.39 -13.94
CA THR A 71 -12.64 2.22 -13.41
C THR A 71 -11.23 2.19 -14.01
N GLY A 72 -10.22 2.14 -13.15
CA GLY A 72 -8.83 1.92 -13.53
C GLY A 72 -8.47 0.45 -13.49
N TYR A 73 -7.55 0.06 -14.36
CA TYR A 73 -7.06 -1.30 -14.47
C TYR A 73 -5.54 -1.35 -14.33
N ALA A 74 -5.04 -2.41 -13.71
CA ALA A 74 -3.61 -2.68 -13.64
C ALA A 74 -3.33 -4.19 -13.54
N ARG A 75 -2.11 -4.60 -13.87
CA ARG A 75 -1.55 -5.89 -13.51
C ARG A 75 -0.37 -5.68 -12.57
N VAL A 76 -0.34 -6.45 -11.49
CA VAL A 76 0.72 -6.40 -10.47
C VAL A 76 1.40 -7.76 -10.40
N HIS A 77 2.72 -7.79 -10.54
CA HIS A 77 3.52 -8.97 -10.28
C HIS A 77 3.90 -9.04 -8.80
N VAL A 78 3.57 -10.16 -8.16
CA VAL A 78 3.88 -10.40 -6.75
C VAL A 78 4.68 -11.70 -6.60
N THR A 79 5.77 -11.65 -5.84
CA THR A 79 6.55 -12.83 -5.46
C THR A 79 6.07 -13.39 -4.13
N VAL A 80 6.09 -14.72 -4.01
CA VAL A 80 5.88 -15.43 -2.73
C VAL A 80 7.23 -15.97 -2.24
N PRO A 81 7.65 -15.64 -1.00
CA PRO A 81 8.93 -16.11 -0.49
C PRO A 81 8.88 -17.62 -0.23
N LYS A 82 10.01 -18.31 -0.42
CA LYS A 82 10.11 -19.76 -0.18
C LYS A 82 9.82 -20.17 1.26
N ILE A 83 10.03 -19.25 2.21
CA ILE A 83 9.78 -19.47 3.64
C ILE A 83 8.31 -19.25 4.05
N HIS A 84 7.42 -18.93 3.11
CA HIS A 84 6.02 -18.65 3.38
C HIS A 84 5.30 -19.83 4.04
N GLN A 85 4.48 -19.54 5.05
CA GLN A 85 3.61 -20.52 5.70
C GLN A 85 2.15 -20.24 5.38
N VAL A 86 1.41 -21.26 4.97
CA VAL A 86 -0.01 -21.13 4.63
C VAL A 86 -0.78 -20.53 5.81
N GLY A 87 -1.54 -19.47 5.55
CA GLY A 87 -2.29 -18.73 6.54
C GLY A 87 -1.53 -17.58 7.21
N ALA A 88 -0.23 -17.45 6.97
CA ALA A 88 0.55 -16.27 7.36
C ALA A 88 0.55 -15.21 6.25
N ILE A 89 0.85 -13.95 6.59
CA ILE A 89 1.14 -12.92 5.59
C ILE A 89 2.42 -12.21 6.00
N GLU A 90 3.51 -12.51 5.32
CA GLU A 90 4.81 -11.89 5.57
C GLU A 90 4.86 -10.54 4.85
N ARG A 91 4.60 -9.45 5.59
CA ARG A 91 4.67 -8.07 5.08
C ARG A 91 5.85 -7.32 5.69
N ALA A 92 6.40 -6.37 4.94
CA ALA A 92 7.30 -5.37 5.50
C ALA A 92 6.57 -4.54 6.57
N LYS A 93 7.30 -4.16 7.63
CA LYS A 93 6.75 -3.34 8.71
C LYS A 93 6.97 -1.86 8.40
N GLY A 94 5.95 -1.04 8.62
CA GLY A 94 6.01 0.41 8.41
C GLY A 94 6.34 0.74 6.95
N SER A 95 7.33 1.60 6.74
CA SER A 95 7.78 2.08 5.42
C SER A 95 9.05 1.40 4.91
N ALA A 96 9.39 0.22 5.45
CA ALA A 96 10.55 -0.53 4.99
C ALA A 96 10.29 -1.15 3.61
N ASP A 97 11.33 -1.22 2.78
CA ASP A 97 11.28 -1.95 1.51
C ASP A 97 11.05 -3.45 1.77
N SER A 98 10.17 -4.07 0.99
CA SER A 98 9.89 -5.50 1.08
C SER A 98 11.03 -6.32 0.48
N ASN A 99 11.44 -7.38 1.17
CA ASN A 99 12.44 -8.32 0.69
C ASN A 99 11.76 -9.57 0.09
N PRO A 100 11.87 -9.84 -1.22
CA PRO A 100 11.22 -10.98 -1.87
C PRO A 100 11.59 -12.36 -1.30
N ALA A 101 12.76 -12.50 -0.66
CA ALA A 101 13.16 -13.77 -0.02
C ALA A 101 12.42 -14.02 1.31
N LYS A 102 11.83 -12.98 1.90
CA LYS A 102 11.22 -13.03 3.24
C LYS A 102 9.76 -12.63 3.27
N GLN A 103 9.29 -11.86 2.28
CA GLN A 103 8.01 -11.16 2.28
C GLN A 103 7.36 -11.23 0.92
N PHE A 104 6.02 -11.17 0.91
CA PHE A 104 5.27 -10.89 -0.31
C PHE A 104 5.68 -9.52 -0.85
N THR A 105 6.19 -9.48 -2.07
CA THR A 105 6.76 -8.27 -2.66
C THR A 105 6.19 -8.05 -4.04
N ALA A 106 5.62 -6.86 -4.27
CA ALA A 106 5.26 -6.42 -5.61
C ALA A 106 6.52 -5.96 -6.34
N THR A 107 6.80 -6.55 -7.50
CA THR A 107 8.05 -6.29 -8.26
C THR A 107 7.83 -5.43 -9.50
N GLU A 108 6.63 -5.45 -10.05
CA GLU A 108 6.30 -4.76 -11.30
C GLU A 108 4.80 -4.45 -11.34
N VAL A 109 4.46 -3.33 -11.97
CA VAL A 109 3.08 -2.90 -12.18
C VAL A 109 2.95 -2.34 -13.59
N VAL A 110 1.89 -2.74 -14.29
CA VAL A 110 1.49 -2.19 -15.58
C VAL A 110 0.06 -1.66 -15.46
N HIS A 111 -0.15 -0.39 -15.79
CA HIS A 111 -1.49 0.19 -15.89
C HIS A 111 -2.07 -0.06 -17.28
N TYR A 112 -3.38 -0.29 -17.34
CA TYR A 112 -4.13 -0.38 -18.60
C TYR A 112 -5.06 0.82 -18.73
N ALA A 113 -5.16 1.35 -19.96
CA ALA A 113 -5.99 2.49 -20.32
C ALA A 113 -7.43 2.07 -20.66
#